data_AF-N2B6B2-F1
#
_entry.id   AF-N2B6B2-F1
#
_cell.length_a   1.000
_cell.length_b   1.000
_cell.length_c   1.000
_cell.angle_alpha   90.00
_cell.angle_beta   90.00
_cell.angle_gamma   90.00
#
_symmetry.space_group_name_H-M   'P 1'
#
loop_
_entity.id
_entity.type
_entity.pdbx_description
1 polymer ?
#
loop_
_entity_poly.entity_id
_entity_poly.type
_entity_poly.pdbx_seq_one_letter_code
_entity_poly.pdbx_strand_id
1 'polypeptide(L)'
;MDRRPLSLTLSDLDDMITQTEVELYVCIKPYYEFVEFVNTISAITELSSTIILEETGVNMNLFDDAKHLCSWFGLYPSNNESAGKKNLSNCQSR
;
A
#
# COMPACT_ATOMS: atom_id res chain seq x y z
N MET A 1 -7.78 -16.84 -36.86
CA MET A 1 -7.84 -16.87 -35.38
C MET A 1 -6.41 -17.08 -34.91
N ASP A 2 -5.70 -15.97 -34.67
CA ASP A 2 -4.30 -16.00 -34.22
C ASP A 2 -4.25 -16.52 -32.78
N ARG A 3 -3.82 -17.77 -32.59
CA ARG A 3 -3.60 -18.34 -31.26
C ARG A 3 -2.12 -18.19 -30.92
N ARG A 4 -1.75 -17.00 -30.44
CA ARG A 4 -0.45 -16.83 -29.77
C ARG A 4 -0.37 -17.80 -28.59
N PRO A 5 0.76 -18.50 -28.39
CA PRO A 5 0.90 -19.49 -27.33
C PRO A 5 0.82 -18.80 -25.96
N LEU A 6 0.18 -19.47 -24.98
CA LEU A 6 -0.01 -18.94 -23.62
C LEU A 6 1.30 -18.54 -22.92
N SER A 7 2.41 -19.16 -23.30
CA SER A 7 3.75 -18.79 -22.79
C SER A 7 4.19 -17.40 -23.24
N LEU A 8 3.82 -16.99 -24.46
CA LEU A 8 4.13 -15.66 -25.00
C LEU A 8 3.26 -14.59 -24.32
N THR A 9 2.01 -14.93 -23.98
CA THR A 9 1.15 -14.00 -23.25
C THR A 9 1.57 -13.82 -21.80
N LEU A 10 2.16 -14.85 -21.18
CA LEU A 10 2.68 -14.73 -19.82
C LEU A 10 3.92 -13.85 -19.78
N SER A 11 4.85 -14.04 -20.73
CA SER A 11 6.03 -13.15 -20.84
C SER A 11 5.65 -11.70 -21.12
N ASP A 12 4.64 -11.46 -21.98
CA ASP A 12 4.15 -10.11 -22.25
C ASP A 12 3.66 -9.42 -20.96
N LEU A 13 3.02 -10.15 -20.05
CA LEU A 13 2.53 -9.62 -18.78
C LEU A 13 3.66 -9.36 -17.77
N ASP A 14 4.64 -10.26 -17.68
CA ASP A 14 5.81 -10.08 -16.83
C ASP A 14 6.64 -8.85 -17.25
N ASP A 15 6.77 -8.63 -18.56
CA ASP A 15 7.43 -7.44 -19.11
C ASP A 15 6.67 -6.16 -18.73
N MET A 16 5.33 -6.18 -18.79
CA MET A 16 4.50 -5.04 -18.37
C MET A 16 4.59 -4.76 -16.87
N ILE A 17 4.64 -5.79 -16.02
CA ILE A 17 4.84 -5.66 -14.57
C ILE A 17 6.20 -5.00 -14.31
N THR A 18 7.26 -5.53 -14.92
CA THR A 18 8.62 -5.01 -14.75
C THR A 18 8.73 -3.55 -15.19
N GLN A 19 8.11 -3.19 -16.32
CA GLN A 19 8.09 -1.81 -16.80
C GLN A 19 7.41 -0.88 -15.80
N THR A 20 6.29 -1.32 -15.21
CA THR A 20 5.55 -0.55 -14.20
C THR A 20 6.38 -0.38 -12.92
N GLU A 21 7.08 -1.42 -12.48
CA GLU A 21 7.98 -1.35 -11.33
C GLU A 21 9.12 -0.34 -11.55
N VAL A 22 9.71 -0.31 -12.75
CA VAL A 22 10.75 0.68 -13.08
C VAL A 22 10.21 2.11 -12.97
N GLU A 23 9.02 2.36 -13.51
CA GLU A 23 8.37 3.67 -13.44
C GLU A 23 8.05 4.09 -12.00
N LEU A 24 7.58 3.14 -11.18
CA LEU A 24 7.35 3.32 -9.75
C LEU A 24 8.61 3.83 -9.04
N TYR A 25 9.76 3.18 -9.26
CA TYR A 25 11.02 3.57 -8.62
C TYR A 25 11.55 4.94 -9.09
N VAL A 26 11.28 5.32 -10.34
CA VAL A 26 11.63 6.65 -10.84
C VAL A 26 10.77 7.72 -10.15
N CYS A 27 9.47 7.48 -10.04
CA CYS A 27 8.50 8.41 -9.46
C CYS A 27 8.69 8.59 -7.95
N ILE A 28 9.05 7.53 -7.22
CA ILE A 28 9.20 7.59 -5.75
C ILE A 28 10.55 8.21 -5.32
N LYS A 29 11.56 8.21 -6.20
CA LYS A 29 12.91 8.70 -5.90
C LYS A 29 12.97 10.09 -5.19
N PRO A 30 12.22 11.12 -5.60
CA PRO A 30 12.20 12.40 -4.87
C PRO A 30 11.60 12.33 -3.46
N TYR A 31 10.87 11.26 -3.13
CA TYR A 31 10.17 11.05 -1.87
C TYR A 31 10.78 9.93 -1.02
N TYR A 32 12.01 9.51 -1.33
CA TYR A 32 12.65 8.37 -0.68
C TYR A 32 12.83 8.54 0.84
N GLU A 33 12.96 9.77 1.33
CA GLU A 33 12.97 10.06 2.77
C GLU A 33 11.68 9.55 3.46
N PHE A 34 10.52 9.68 2.81
CA PHE A 34 9.26 9.16 3.33
C PHE A 34 9.22 7.63 3.26
N VAL A 35 9.84 7.02 2.23
CA VAL A 35 9.96 5.55 2.13
C VAL A 35 10.77 5.03 3.32
N GLU A 36 11.91 5.64 3.63
CA GLU A 36 12.74 5.28 4.78
C GLU A 36 11.97 5.46 6.09
N PHE A 37 11.18 6.53 6.21
CA PHE A 37 10.34 6.76 7.38
C PHE A 37 9.30 5.65 7.59
N VAL A 38 8.55 5.27 6.55
CA VAL A 38 7.55 4.19 6.65
C VAL A 38 8.22 2.83 6.91
N ASN A 39 9.41 2.61 6.33
CA ASN A 39 10.19 1.39 6.54
C ASN A 39 10.73 1.23 7.98
N THR A 40 10.63 2.27 8.84
CA THR A 40 10.93 2.13 10.28
C THR A 40 9.92 1.26 11.02
N ILE A 41 8.73 1.04 10.46
CA ILE A 41 7.71 0.19 11.04
C ILE A 41 8.14 -1.27 10.87
N SER A 42 8.37 -1.96 11.98
CA SER A 42 8.73 -3.38 11.97
C SER A 42 7.65 -4.19 11.25
N ALA A 43 8.06 -4.95 10.22
CA ALA A 43 7.24 -5.74 9.29
C ALA A 43 6.82 -5.03 7.98
N ILE A 44 7.13 -3.74 7.80
CA ILE A 44 7.02 -3.11 6.49
C ILE A 44 8.35 -3.22 5.75
N THR A 45 8.30 -3.58 4.47
CA THR A 45 9.48 -3.62 3.59
C THR A 45 9.56 -2.34 2.76
N GLU A 46 10.73 -2.03 2.18
CA GLU A 46 10.90 -0.87 1.30
C GLU A 46 9.89 -0.84 0.13
N LEU A 47 9.64 -1.99 -0.50
CA LEU A 47 8.64 -2.12 -1.55
C LEU A 47 7.23 -1.82 -1.02
N SER A 48 6.89 -2.37 0.15
CA SER A 48 5.61 -2.10 0.80
C SER A 48 5.47 -0.62 1.16
N SER A 49 6.52 0.02 1.68
CA SER A 49 6.55 1.45 1.98
C SER A 49 6.33 2.29 0.73
N THR A 50 6.97 1.91 -0.39
CA THR A 50 6.80 2.57 -1.69
C THR A 50 5.36 2.48 -2.17
N ILE A 51 4.76 1.28 -2.11
CA ILE A 51 3.35 1.07 -2.50
C ILE A 51 2.42 1.88 -1.61
N ILE A 52 2.64 1.88 -0.28
CA ILE A 52 1.81 2.67 0.65
C ILE A 52 1.83 4.16 0.28
N LEU A 53 3.01 4.70 -0.02
CA LEU A 53 3.16 6.11 -0.37
C LEU A 53 2.62 6.45 -1.77
N GLU A 54 2.63 5.49 -2.69
CA GLU A 54 2.01 5.64 -4.01
C GLU A 54 0.48 5.66 -3.89
N GLU A 55 -0.10 4.76 -3.10
CA GLU A 55 -1.55 4.67 -2.88
C GLU A 55 -2.12 5.86 -2.07
N THR A 56 -1.39 6.32 -1.06
CA THR A 56 -1.85 7.41 -0.18
C THR A 56 -1.43 8.78 -0.64
N GLY A 57 -0.36 8.86 -1.42
CA GLY A 57 0.41 10.07 -1.64
C GLY A 57 1.22 10.49 -0.42
N VAL A 58 2.21 11.36 -0.64
CA VAL A 58 3.02 11.94 0.45
C VAL A 58 2.28 13.01 1.27
N ASN A 59 1.13 13.48 0.79
CA ASN A 59 0.36 14.55 1.42
C ASN A 59 -0.74 13.98 2.33
N MET A 60 -0.45 13.87 3.63
CA MET A 60 -1.42 13.37 4.60
C MET A 60 -2.51 14.38 4.97
N ASN A 61 -2.43 15.65 4.53
CA ASN A 61 -3.48 16.64 4.78
C ASN A 61 -4.76 16.37 3.97
N LEU A 62 -4.70 15.44 3.01
CA LEU A 62 -5.88 14.92 2.32
C LEU A 62 -6.80 14.11 3.24
N PHE A 63 -6.26 13.62 4.37
CA PHE A 63 -7.01 12.87 5.37
C PHE A 63 -7.19 13.74 6.63
N ASP A 64 -8.43 13.87 7.12
CA ASP A 64 -8.71 14.67 8.31
C ASP A 64 -8.06 14.10 9.59
N ASP A 65 -7.93 12.76 9.66
CA ASP A 65 -7.29 12.04 10.76
C ASP A 65 -6.85 10.64 10.30
N ALA A 66 -5.98 10.00 11.07
CA ALA A 66 -5.53 8.62 10.83
C ALA A 66 -6.71 7.62 10.73
N LYS A 67 -7.84 7.89 11.40
CA LYS A 67 -9.06 7.09 11.27
C LYS A 67 -9.65 7.11 9.87
N HIS A 68 -9.62 8.26 9.20
CA HIS A 68 -10.12 8.41 7.83
C HIS A 68 -9.23 7.65 6.85
N LEU A 69 -7.91 7.74 7.02
CA LEU A 69 -6.94 6.94 6.28
C LEU A 69 -7.20 5.44 6.45
N CYS A 70 -7.32 4.96 7.70
CA CYS A 70 -7.61 3.56 7.99
C CYS A 70 -8.96 3.10 7.40
N SER A 71 -9.99 3.96 7.46
CA SER A 71 -11.28 3.65 6.84
C SER A 71 -11.18 3.53 5.32
N TRP A 72 -10.36 4.36 4.68
CA TRP A 72 -10.14 4.33 3.23
C TRP A 72 -9.44 3.04 2.79
N PHE A 73 -8.43 2.62 3.54
CA PHE A 73 -7.75 1.33 3.32
C PHE A 73 -8.60 0.09 3.66
N GLY A 74 -9.83 0.26 4.16
CA GLY A 74 -10.63 -0.85 4.69
C GLY A 74 -10.04 -1.46 5.96
N LEU A 75 -9.02 -0.83 6.57
CA LEU A 75 -8.44 -1.16 7.86
C LEU A 75 -9.30 -0.58 8.99
N TYR A 76 -10.61 -0.82 8.96
CA TYR A 76 -11.47 -0.37 10.05
C TYR A 76 -11.05 -1.12 11.33
N PRO A 77 -10.91 -0.43 12.49
CA PRO A 77 -10.36 -1.01 13.73
C PRO A 77 -11.22 -2.11 14.38
N SER A 78 -12.26 -2.61 13.69
CA SER A 78 -12.99 -3.82 14.09
C SER A 78 -12.22 -5.11 13.83
N ASN A 79 -10.88 -5.06 13.84
CA ASN A 79 -10.02 -6.24 13.86
C ASN A 79 -9.12 -6.29 15.11
N ASN A 80 -9.57 -5.71 16.23
CA ASN A 80 -9.00 -6.00 17.56
C ASN A 80 -9.38 -7.42 18.06
N GLU A 81 -9.50 -8.37 17.14
CA GLU A 81 -9.72 -9.81 17.35
C GLU A 81 -8.42 -10.59 17.24
N SER A 82 -7.32 -10.08 17.81
CA SER A 82 -6.20 -10.96 18.13
C SER A 82 -6.64 -11.85 19.30
N ALA A 83 -6.95 -13.11 19.00
CA ALA A 83 -7.33 -14.14 19.97
C ALA A 83 -8.67 -13.95 20.71
N GLY A 84 -9.71 -13.44 20.02
CA GLY A 84 -11.10 -13.48 20.50
C GLY A 84 -11.41 -12.62 21.74
N LYS A 85 -10.54 -11.67 22.09
CA LYS A 85 -10.76 -10.75 23.23
C LYS A 85 -11.07 -9.35 22.75
N LYS A 86 -12.35 -8.96 22.93
CA LYS A 86 -12.83 -7.58 22.79
C LYS A 86 -12.12 -6.65 23.79
N ASN A 87 -11.18 -5.83 23.34
CA ASN A 87 -10.77 -4.66 24.10
C ASN A 87 -11.67 -3.49 23.69
N LEU A 88 -12.69 -3.23 24.51
CA LEU A 88 -13.51 -2.02 24.45
C LEU A 88 -12.69 -0.83 24.97
N SER A 89 -11.69 -0.37 24.23
CA SER A 89 -11.17 0.98 24.41
C SER A 89 -11.94 1.90 23.48
N ASN A 90 -12.99 2.46 24.07
CA ASN A 90 -13.88 3.49 23.57
C ASN A 90 -13.25 4.41 22.52
N CYS A 91 -13.80 4.43 21.31
CA CYS A 91 -13.59 5.50 20.33
C CYS A 91 -14.93 5.81 19.66
N GLN A 92 -15.87 6.34 20.43
CA GLN A 92 -16.97 7.13 19.88
C GLN A 92 -16.41 8.45 19.35
N SER A 93 -16.67 8.77 18.09
CA SER A 93 -17.57 9.88 17.73
C SER A 93 -17.64 10.03 16.21
N ARG A 94 -18.91 10.04 15.75
CA ARG A 94 -19.51 10.56 14.52
C ARG A 94 -18.67 10.73 13.27
#